data_AF-A0A1V4ZIM1-F1
#
_entry.id   AF-A0A1V4ZIM1-F1
#
_cell.length_a   1.000
_cell.length_b   1.000
_cell.length_c   1.000
_cell.angle_alpha   90.00
_cell.angle_beta   90.00
_cell.angle_gamma   90.00
#
_symmetry.space_group_name_H-M   'P 1'
#
loop_
_entity.id
_entity.type
_entity.pdbx_description
1 polymer ?
#
loop_
_entity_poly.entity_id
_entity_poly.type
_entity_poly.pdbx_seq_one_letter_code
_entity_poly.pdbx_strand_id
1 'polypeptide(L)'
;MIPNTEWKKAYLSLGAAIFFFLVCVLSYTTIEGMSGGYAIAFVAFFLSVSSVAVALLFVTRARVMDAILSDPAPLVHWTYPEESARENAGREYREFRERNRAMFILIGGMLVVVALFFLIFVEDGGAETALILLGVTVLLFVVSRVTPWLERRRAQGAPHEAIITRDGVVYEGSVYPFRTFLVWWHGVTLREAGRKGPAALVFSFTQLAGRFVIQPFDVVVPVPAGEEETAGRVVRELGS
;
A
#
# COMPACT_ATOMS: atom_id res chain seq x y z
N MET A 1 -3.58 -21.44 -7.21
CA MET A 1 -2.37 -20.64 -7.45
C MET A 1 -2.68 -19.18 -7.25
N ILE A 2 -1.88 -18.49 -6.43
CA ILE A 2 -2.06 -17.08 -6.13
C ILE A 2 -1.73 -16.26 -7.39
N PRO A 3 -2.66 -15.45 -7.93
CA PRO A 3 -2.35 -14.61 -9.08
C PRO A 3 -1.46 -13.44 -8.68
N ASN A 4 -0.45 -13.12 -9.50
CA ASN A 4 0.36 -11.92 -9.29
C ASN A 4 -0.49 -10.67 -9.56
N THR A 5 -0.99 -10.06 -8.49
CA THR A 5 -1.86 -8.89 -8.53
C THR A 5 -1.10 -7.58 -8.57
N GLU A 6 0.22 -7.59 -8.33
CA GLU A 6 1.06 -6.40 -8.38
C GLU A 6 1.27 -5.89 -9.82
N TRP A 7 1.29 -6.80 -10.81
CA TRP A 7 1.30 -6.41 -12.23
C TRP A 7 0.08 -5.57 -12.63
N LYS A 8 -1.11 -5.92 -12.13
CA LYS A 8 -2.33 -5.14 -12.41
C LYS A 8 -2.21 -3.72 -11.88
N LYS A 9 -1.60 -3.55 -10.70
CA LYS A 9 -1.34 -2.22 -10.12
C LYS A 9 -0.34 -1.46 -10.97
N ALA A 10 0.77 -2.09 -11.35
CA ALA A 10 1.79 -1.50 -12.21
C ALA A 10 1.18 -0.98 -13.52
N TYR A 11 0.39 -1.80 -14.22
CA TYR A 11 -0.29 -1.41 -15.46
C TYR A 11 -1.30 -0.29 -15.24
N LEU A 12 -2.06 -0.31 -14.15
CA LEU A 12 -3.00 0.76 -13.82
C LEU A 12 -2.28 2.09 -13.62
N SER A 13 -1.18 2.10 -12.85
CA SER A 13 -0.36 3.31 -12.66
C SER A 13 0.30 3.79 -13.95
N LEU A 14 0.74 2.88 -14.83
CA LEU A 14 1.28 3.25 -16.13
C LEU A 14 0.19 3.84 -17.04
N GLY A 15 -1.01 3.27 -17.03
CA GLY A 15 -2.17 3.82 -17.74
C GLY A 15 -2.53 5.21 -17.25
N ALA A 16 -2.53 5.44 -15.94
CA ALA A 16 -2.72 6.77 -15.35
C ALA A 16 -1.62 7.75 -15.80
N ALA A 17 -0.35 7.31 -15.84
CA ALA A 17 0.75 8.14 -16.32
C ALA A 17 0.55 8.61 -17.77
N ILE A 18 0.15 7.70 -18.66
CA ILE A 18 -0.15 8.01 -20.06
C ILE A 18 -1.33 8.98 -20.16
N PHE A 19 -2.41 8.71 -19.44
CA PHE A 19 -3.58 9.58 -19.42
C PHE A 19 -3.22 11.01 -19.00
N PHE A 20 -2.51 11.19 -17.87
CA PHE A 20 -2.10 12.51 -17.42
C PHE A 20 -1.10 13.18 -18.36
N PHE A 21 -0.23 12.41 -19.01
CA PHE A 21 0.65 12.96 -20.04
C PHE A 21 -0.14 13.50 -21.24
N LEU A 22 -1.17 12.78 -21.69
CA LEU A 22 -2.05 13.25 -22.76
C LEU A 22 -2.81 14.52 -22.35
N VAL A 23 -3.33 14.58 -21.12
CA VAL A 23 -3.98 15.79 -20.58
C VAL A 23 -2.98 16.96 -20.56
N CYS A 24 -1.73 16.74 -20.17
CA CYS A 24 -0.68 17.76 -20.20
C CYS A 24 -0.46 18.30 -21.62
N VAL A 25 -0.29 17.43 -22.60
CA VAL A 25 -0.07 17.82 -24.02
C VAL A 25 -1.30 18.54 -24.58
N LEU A 26 -2.50 18.04 -24.30
CA LEU A 26 -3.74 18.65 -24.78
C LEU A 26 -3.94 20.03 -24.16
N SER A 27 -3.73 20.18 -22.86
CA SER A 27 -3.83 21.47 -22.16
C SER A 27 -2.84 22.49 -22.72
N TYR A 28 -1.61 22.06 -23.03
CA TYR A 28 -0.58 22.94 -23.57
C TYR A 28 -0.87 23.40 -25.02
N THR A 29 -1.62 22.60 -25.79
CA THR A 29 -1.88 22.86 -27.22
C THR A 29 -3.24 23.49 -27.50
N THR A 30 -4.24 23.26 -26.65
CA THR A 30 -5.63 23.68 -26.89
C THR A 30 -6.11 24.83 -26.03
N ILE A 31 -5.50 25.04 -24.85
CA ILE A 31 -5.91 26.08 -23.91
C ILE A 31 -4.83 27.16 -23.89
N GLU A 32 -5.24 28.41 -23.97
CA GLU A 32 -4.33 29.55 -23.84
C GLU A 32 -3.65 29.51 -22.46
N GLY A 33 -2.33 29.68 -22.43
CA GLY A 33 -1.54 29.46 -21.21
C GLY A 33 -2.01 30.30 -20.01
N MET A 34 -2.38 31.56 -20.26
CA MET A 34 -2.84 32.52 -19.26
C MET A 34 -4.28 32.30 -18.79
N SER A 35 -5.09 31.51 -19.51
CA SER A 35 -6.45 31.14 -19.10
C SER A 35 -6.49 29.85 -18.27
N GLY A 36 -5.34 29.40 -17.76
CA GLY A 36 -5.20 28.22 -16.92
C GLY A 36 -4.57 27.01 -17.62
N GLY A 37 -4.30 27.09 -18.93
CA GLY A 37 -3.67 26.01 -19.69
C GLY A 37 -2.31 25.58 -19.12
N TYR A 38 -1.50 26.53 -18.62
CA TYR A 38 -0.22 26.21 -17.98
C TYR A 38 -0.37 25.54 -16.62
N ALA A 39 -1.35 25.94 -15.81
CA ALA A 39 -1.58 25.35 -14.50
C ALA A 39 -2.02 23.88 -14.62
N ILE A 40 -2.97 23.61 -15.53
CA ILE A 40 -3.45 22.26 -15.82
C ILE A 40 -2.30 21.39 -16.38
N ALA A 41 -1.52 21.92 -17.32
CA ALA A 41 -0.37 21.21 -17.87
C ALA A 41 0.67 20.86 -16.80
N PHE A 42 1.01 21.79 -15.91
CA PHE A 42 1.94 21.55 -14.82
C PHE A 42 1.48 20.45 -13.86
N VAL A 43 0.22 20.52 -13.40
CA VAL A 43 -0.35 19.51 -12.50
C VAL A 43 -0.40 18.14 -13.19
N ALA A 44 -0.86 18.10 -14.44
CA ALA A 44 -0.94 16.86 -15.21
C ALA A 44 0.45 16.23 -15.44
N PHE A 45 1.46 17.04 -15.76
CA PHE A 45 2.84 16.58 -15.87
C PHE A 45 3.34 15.97 -14.55
N PHE A 46 3.15 16.67 -13.43
CA PHE A 46 3.56 16.18 -12.12
C PHE A 46 2.88 14.85 -11.74
N LEU A 47 1.57 14.72 -12.00
CA LEU A 47 0.82 13.48 -11.78
C LEU A 47 1.28 12.34 -12.68
N SER A 48 1.65 12.65 -13.92
CA SER A 48 2.22 11.68 -14.86
C SER A 48 3.54 11.12 -14.35
N VAL A 49 4.49 11.99 -13.99
CA VAL A 49 5.80 11.59 -13.43
C VAL A 49 5.63 10.80 -12.14
N SER A 50 4.75 11.25 -11.25
CA SER A 50 4.44 10.54 -9.99
C SER A 50 3.88 9.15 -10.27
N SER A 51 3.00 9.00 -11.26
CA SER A 51 2.41 7.73 -11.66
C SER A 51 3.45 6.77 -12.27
N VAL A 52 4.43 7.28 -13.01
CA VAL A 52 5.59 6.49 -13.47
C VAL A 52 6.41 5.98 -12.28
N ALA A 53 6.71 6.83 -11.31
CA ALA A 53 7.45 6.43 -10.12
C ALA A 53 6.70 5.34 -9.32
N VAL A 54 5.39 5.46 -9.17
CA VAL A 54 4.52 4.43 -8.55
C VAL A 54 4.53 3.13 -9.36
N ALA A 55 4.47 3.21 -10.69
CA ALA A 55 4.53 2.04 -11.56
C ALA A 55 5.86 1.29 -11.39
N LEU A 56 6.98 2.00 -11.33
CA LEU A 56 8.31 1.40 -11.08
C LEU A 56 8.36 0.67 -9.74
N LEU A 57 7.78 1.25 -8.69
CA LEU A 57 7.66 0.59 -7.38
C LEU A 57 6.89 -0.73 -7.51
N PHE A 58 5.73 -0.73 -8.17
CA PHE A 58 4.95 -1.96 -8.35
C PHE A 58 5.62 -2.99 -9.25
N VAL A 59 6.40 -2.58 -10.27
CA VAL A 59 7.18 -3.51 -11.09
C VAL A 59 8.22 -4.25 -10.25
N THR A 60 8.93 -3.55 -9.36
CA THR A 60 9.91 -4.21 -8.47
C THR A 60 9.25 -5.24 -7.57
N ARG A 61 8.09 -4.91 -6.97
CA ARG A 61 7.31 -5.84 -6.14
C ARG A 61 6.73 -7.00 -6.94
N ALA A 62 6.25 -6.74 -8.16
CA ALA A 62 5.69 -7.77 -9.04
C ALA A 62 6.75 -8.81 -9.43
N ARG A 63 7.97 -8.38 -9.73
CA ARG A 63 9.09 -9.29 -10.03
C ARG A 63 9.46 -10.17 -8.83
N VAL A 64 9.45 -9.62 -7.62
CA VAL A 64 9.70 -10.42 -6.41
C VAL A 64 8.57 -11.41 -6.17
N MET A 65 7.31 -11.00 -6.38
CA MET A 65 6.17 -11.91 -6.31
C MET A 65 6.32 -13.06 -7.33
N ASP A 66 6.72 -12.79 -8.57
CA ASP A 66 6.95 -13.82 -9.58
C ASP A 66 8.09 -14.76 -9.17
N ALA A 67 9.19 -14.23 -8.64
CA ALA A 67 10.30 -15.04 -8.13
C ALA A 67 9.85 -15.98 -6.99
N ILE A 68 9.07 -15.47 -6.03
CA ILE A 68 8.53 -16.27 -4.92
C ILE A 68 7.57 -17.35 -5.42
N LEU A 69 6.67 -17.01 -6.36
CA LEU A 69 5.68 -17.95 -6.89
C LEU A 69 6.26 -19.00 -7.85
N SER A 70 7.40 -18.71 -8.47
CA SER A 70 8.09 -19.62 -9.38
C SER A 70 9.19 -20.45 -8.71
N ASP A 71 9.46 -20.20 -7.43
CA ASP A 71 10.43 -20.96 -6.64
C ASP A 71 9.96 -22.42 -6.50
N PRO A 72 10.72 -23.40 -7.05
CA PRO A 72 10.34 -24.81 -6.95
C PRO A 72 10.55 -25.40 -5.56
N ALA A 73 11.27 -24.72 -4.66
CA ALA A 73 11.59 -25.19 -3.33
C ALA A 73 11.50 -24.05 -2.29
N PRO A 74 10.29 -23.48 -2.07
CA PRO A 74 10.12 -22.47 -1.03
C PRO A 74 10.49 -23.05 0.33
N LEU A 75 11.01 -22.21 1.23
CA LEU A 75 11.34 -22.63 2.60
C LEU A 75 10.11 -23.21 3.30
N VAL A 76 8.97 -22.58 3.06
CA VAL A 76 7.66 -22.97 3.60
C VAL A 76 6.56 -22.61 2.62
N HIS A 77 5.59 -23.52 2.48
CA HIS A 77 4.28 -23.25 1.90
C HIS A 77 3.22 -23.76 2.86
N TRP A 78 2.48 -22.85 3.48
CA TRP A 78 1.35 -23.17 4.36
C TRP A 78 0.03 -22.75 3.72
N THR A 79 -1.00 -23.56 3.93
CA THR A 79 -2.37 -23.29 3.51
C THR A 79 -3.27 -23.30 4.75
N TYR A 80 -4.03 -22.22 4.94
CA TYR A 80 -4.90 -22.05 6.10
C TYR A 80 -6.37 -22.36 5.75
N PRO A 81 -7.14 -22.91 6.69
CA PRO A 81 -8.59 -23.00 6.56
C PRO A 81 -9.24 -21.61 6.44
N GLU A 82 -10.32 -21.49 5.66
CA GLU A 82 -11.02 -20.20 5.47
C GLU A 82 -11.52 -19.56 6.77
N GLU A 83 -11.88 -20.37 7.77
CA GLU A 83 -12.43 -19.88 9.03
C GLU A 83 -11.40 -19.10 9.86
N SER A 84 -10.18 -19.63 10.00
CA SER A 84 -9.11 -18.98 10.78
C SER A 84 -8.57 -17.73 10.07
N ALA A 85 -8.58 -17.73 8.74
CA ALA A 85 -8.13 -16.59 7.96
C ALA A 85 -9.11 -15.41 8.00
N ARG A 86 -10.44 -15.67 8.02
CA ARG A 86 -11.44 -14.62 8.16
C ARG A 86 -11.35 -13.87 9.50
N GLU A 87 -11.06 -14.59 10.59
CA GLU A 87 -10.88 -13.99 11.91
C GLU A 87 -9.63 -13.12 11.99
N ASN A 88 -8.51 -13.59 11.42
CA ASN A 88 -7.26 -12.84 11.38
C ASN A 88 -7.35 -11.59 10.49
N ALA A 89 -7.87 -11.71 9.26
CA ALA A 89 -8.08 -10.58 8.36
C ALA A 89 -9.02 -9.51 8.97
N GLY A 90 -10.03 -9.93 9.73
CA GLY A 90 -10.94 -9.01 10.43
C GLY A 90 -10.29 -8.26 11.59
N ARG A 91 -9.25 -8.83 12.22
CA ARG A 91 -8.46 -8.17 13.27
C ARG A 91 -7.49 -7.15 12.66
N GLU A 92 -6.70 -7.57 11.66
CA GLU A 92 -5.76 -6.68 10.96
C GLU A 92 -6.46 -5.49 10.31
N TYR A 93 -7.62 -5.71 9.69
CA TYR A 93 -8.41 -4.64 9.08
C TYR A 93 -8.87 -3.57 10.08
N ARG A 94 -9.21 -3.98 11.31
CA ARG A 94 -9.62 -3.05 12.37
C ARG A 94 -8.44 -2.18 12.82
N GLU A 95 -7.29 -2.78 13.05
CA GLU A 95 -6.07 -2.07 13.45
C GLU A 95 -5.61 -1.09 12.35
N PHE A 96 -5.64 -1.50 11.08
CA PHE A 96 -5.29 -0.64 9.96
C PHE A 96 -6.24 0.56 9.81
N ARG A 97 -7.55 0.33 9.96
CA ARG A 97 -8.57 1.39 9.90
C ARG A 97 -8.43 2.39 11.04
N GLU A 98 -8.14 1.93 12.25
CA GLU A 98 -7.96 2.80 13.42
C GLU A 98 -6.73 3.70 13.27
N ARG A 99 -5.60 3.14 12.80
CA ARG A 99 -4.36 3.88 12.56
C ARG A 99 -4.51 4.95 11.48
N ASN A 100 -5.20 4.66 10.38
CA ASN A 100 -5.33 5.60 9.26
C ASN A 100 -6.44 6.66 9.46
N ARG A 101 -7.43 6.40 10.33
CA ARG A 101 -8.52 7.35 10.58
C ARG A 101 -8.04 8.66 11.20
N ALA A 102 -7.06 8.59 12.10
CA ALA A 102 -6.52 9.77 12.78
C ALA A 102 -5.79 10.72 11.80
N MET A 103 -4.93 10.18 10.94
CA MET A 103 -4.23 10.98 9.92
C MET A 103 -5.20 11.61 8.92
N PHE A 104 -6.25 10.88 8.54
CA PHE A 104 -7.26 11.39 7.62
C PHE A 104 -8.05 12.57 8.21
N ILE A 105 -8.46 12.47 9.49
CA ILE A 105 -9.17 13.56 10.18
C ILE A 105 -8.28 14.81 10.27
N LEU A 106 -6.99 14.63 10.55
CA LEU A 106 -6.05 15.74 10.62
C LEU A 106 -5.86 16.44 9.27
N ILE A 107 -5.53 15.69 8.21
CA ILE A 107 -5.24 16.25 6.88
C ILE A 107 -6.52 16.81 6.25
N GLY A 108 -7.62 16.05 6.30
CA GLY A 108 -8.91 16.46 5.77
C GLY A 108 -9.48 17.67 6.52
N GLY A 109 -9.41 17.67 7.84
CA GLY A 109 -9.86 18.81 8.65
C GLY A 109 -9.06 20.07 8.36
N MET A 110 -7.74 19.97 8.25
CA MET A 110 -6.88 21.09 7.89
C MET A 110 -7.22 21.66 6.51
N LEU A 111 -7.41 20.81 5.50
CA LEU A 111 -7.79 21.24 4.15
C LEU A 111 -9.12 22.01 4.13
N VAL A 112 -10.12 21.57 4.89
CA VAL A 112 -11.40 22.28 5.02
C VAL A 112 -11.22 23.65 5.67
N VAL A 113 -10.43 23.73 6.74
CA VAL A 113 -10.14 25.01 7.42
C VAL A 113 -9.44 25.98 6.47
N VAL A 114 -8.45 25.51 5.72
CA VAL A 114 -7.74 26.33 4.72
C VAL A 114 -8.70 26.76 3.60
N ALA A 115 -9.54 25.86 3.08
CA ALA A 115 -10.54 26.22 2.07
C ALA A 115 -11.50 27.32 2.58
N LEU A 116 -11.96 27.21 3.84
CA LEU A 116 -12.83 28.21 4.46
C LEU A 116 -12.11 29.55 4.67
N PHE A 117 -10.83 29.53 5.03
CA PHE A 117 -10.01 30.74 5.16
C PHE A 117 -9.91 31.48 3.81
N PHE A 118 -9.60 30.78 2.72
CA PHE A 118 -9.55 31.39 1.39
C PHE A 118 -10.90 31.94 0.96
N LEU A 119 -12.00 31.28 1.33
CA LEU A 119 -13.35 31.74 1.02
C LEU A 119 -13.77 33.01 1.75
N ILE A 120 -13.28 33.23 2.98
CA ILE A 120 -13.68 34.38 3.83
C ILE A 120 -12.73 35.57 3.66
N PHE A 121 -11.42 35.33 3.51
CA PHE A 121 -10.40 36.37 3.63
C PHE A 121 -9.77 36.81 2.31
N VAL A 122 -10.07 36.14 1.19
CA VAL A 122 -9.51 36.46 -0.12
C VAL A 122 -10.63 36.86 -1.07
N GLU A 123 -10.77 38.15 -1.33
CA GLU A 123 -11.85 38.70 -2.16
C GLU A 123 -11.67 38.38 -3.66
N ASP A 124 -10.43 38.41 -4.17
CA ASP A 124 -10.11 38.08 -5.56
C ASP A 124 -9.59 36.64 -5.70
N GLY A 125 -10.36 35.76 -6.36
CA GLY A 125 -9.95 34.38 -6.66
C GLY A 125 -10.06 33.40 -5.48
N GLY A 126 -10.49 33.86 -4.31
CA GLY A 126 -10.63 33.06 -3.10
C GLY A 126 -11.72 31.98 -3.21
N ALA A 127 -12.84 32.31 -3.86
CA ALA A 127 -13.97 31.39 -4.04
C ALA A 127 -13.62 30.22 -4.97
N GLU A 128 -12.94 30.49 -6.09
CA GLU A 128 -12.47 29.48 -7.05
C GLU A 128 -11.45 28.55 -6.40
N THR A 129 -10.49 29.15 -5.67
CA THR A 129 -9.47 28.39 -4.92
C THR A 129 -10.10 27.52 -3.84
N ALA A 130 -11.06 28.06 -3.08
CA ALA A 130 -11.80 27.31 -2.07
C ALA A 130 -12.58 26.15 -2.69
N LEU A 131 -13.25 26.36 -3.83
CA LEU A 131 -13.99 25.30 -4.53
C LEU A 131 -13.05 24.17 -4.98
N ILE A 132 -11.87 24.49 -5.51
CA ILE A 132 -10.86 23.50 -5.92
C ILE A 132 -10.37 22.72 -4.69
N LEU A 133 -10.01 23.40 -3.61
CA LEU A 133 -9.55 22.76 -2.37
C LEU A 133 -10.62 21.84 -1.77
N LEU A 134 -11.88 22.25 -1.82
CA LEU A 134 -13.01 21.46 -1.34
C LEU A 134 -13.24 20.24 -2.25
N GLY A 135 -13.11 20.40 -3.57
CA GLY A 135 -13.12 19.29 -4.54
C GLY A 135 -12.02 18.27 -4.28
N VAL A 136 -10.78 18.72 -4.05
CA VAL A 136 -9.66 17.84 -3.66
C VAL A 136 -9.95 17.14 -2.32
N THR A 137 -10.54 17.84 -1.36
CA THR A 137 -10.92 17.25 -0.07
C THR A 137 -11.95 16.14 -0.23
N VAL A 138 -13.00 16.37 -1.04
CA VAL A 138 -14.01 15.35 -1.35
C VAL A 138 -13.37 14.16 -2.06
N LEU A 139 -12.48 14.39 -3.02
CA LEU A 139 -11.74 13.33 -3.70
C LEU A 139 -10.92 12.49 -2.72
N LEU A 140 -10.14 13.13 -1.84
CA LEU A 140 -9.37 12.45 -0.80
C LEU A 140 -10.28 11.68 0.17
N PHE A 141 -11.44 12.23 0.50
CA PHE A 141 -12.44 11.55 1.32
C PHE A 141 -12.96 10.28 0.66
N VAL A 142 -13.31 10.33 -0.63
CA VAL A 142 -13.73 9.16 -1.39
C VAL A 142 -12.62 8.11 -1.43
N VAL A 143 -11.39 8.51 -1.77
CA VAL A 143 -10.22 7.60 -1.79
C VAL A 143 -10.02 6.95 -0.41
N SER A 144 -10.10 7.72 0.68
CA SER A 144 -9.94 7.21 2.04
C SER A 144 -10.99 6.17 2.45
N ARG A 145 -12.18 6.20 1.83
CA ARG A 145 -13.26 5.24 2.11
C ARG A 145 -13.22 4.04 1.17
N VAL A 146 -12.86 4.27 -0.09
CA VAL A 146 -12.80 3.24 -1.11
C VAL A 146 -11.60 2.32 -0.89
N THR A 147 -10.43 2.85 -0.53
CA THR A 147 -9.21 2.05 -0.33
C THR A 147 -9.39 0.96 0.74
N PRO A 148 -9.86 1.26 1.97
CA PRO A 148 -10.09 0.22 2.98
C PRO A 148 -11.16 -0.79 2.55
N TRP A 149 -12.21 -0.33 1.86
CA TRP A 149 -13.25 -1.23 1.38
C TRP A 149 -12.72 -2.21 0.32
N LEU A 150 -11.89 -1.73 -0.61
CA LEU A 150 -11.21 -2.56 -1.61
C LEU A 150 -10.23 -3.54 -0.97
N GLU A 151 -9.45 -3.08 0.02
CA GLU A 151 -8.52 -3.94 0.77
C GLU A 151 -9.27 -5.04 1.53
N ARG A 152 -10.38 -4.71 2.19
CA ARG A 152 -11.23 -5.71 2.86
C ARG A 152 -11.77 -6.74 1.88
N ARG A 153 -12.29 -6.30 0.74
CA ARG A 153 -12.83 -7.20 -0.28
C ARG A 153 -11.74 -8.08 -0.88
N ARG A 154 -10.52 -7.57 -1.03
CA ARG A 154 -9.35 -8.32 -1.48
C ARG A 154 -8.90 -9.33 -0.44
N ALA A 155 -8.76 -8.95 0.83
CA ALA A 155 -8.37 -9.84 1.93
C ALA A 155 -9.37 -11.01 2.09
N GLN A 156 -10.67 -10.74 1.91
CA GLN A 156 -11.71 -11.77 1.96
C GLN A 156 -11.71 -12.73 0.75
N GLY A 157 -11.12 -12.32 -0.38
CA GLY A 157 -11.07 -13.13 -1.61
C GLY A 157 -9.67 -13.66 -1.94
N ALA A 158 -8.66 -13.35 -1.12
CA ALA A 158 -7.30 -13.81 -1.33
C ALA A 158 -7.16 -15.27 -0.86
N PRO A 159 -6.43 -16.13 -1.59
CA PRO A 159 -6.07 -17.45 -1.09
C PRO A 159 -5.36 -17.32 0.25
N HIS A 160 -5.82 -18.09 1.24
CA HIS A 160 -5.27 -18.08 2.58
C HIS A 160 -4.03 -18.97 2.63
N GLU A 161 -2.97 -18.51 1.99
CA GLU A 161 -1.70 -19.21 1.87
C GLU A 161 -0.56 -18.29 2.31
N ALA A 162 0.45 -18.87 2.94
CA ALA A 162 1.73 -18.23 3.24
C ALA A 162 2.84 -18.95 2.49
N ILE A 163 3.60 -18.22 1.68
CA ILE A 163 4.79 -18.73 0.99
C ILE A 163 5.98 -17.92 1.48
N ILE A 164 6.96 -18.59 2.07
CA ILE A 164 8.17 -17.97 2.61
C ILE A 164 9.35 -18.48 1.78
N THR A 165 10.14 -17.57 1.23
CA THR A 165 11.37 -17.90 0.50
C THR A 165 12.52 -17.05 1.04
N ARG A 166 13.69 -17.14 0.38
CA ARG A 166 14.87 -16.34 0.71
C ARG A 166 14.77 -14.88 0.26
N ASP A 167 13.86 -14.59 -0.67
CA ASP A 167 13.70 -13.25 -1.26
C ASP A 167 12.58 -12.44 -0.58
N GLY A 168 11.63 -13.11 0.07
CA GLY A 168 10.54 -12.47 0.78
C GLY A 168 9.45 -13.41 1.25
N VAL A 169 8.36 -12.80 1.70
CA VAL A 169 7.16 -13.49 2.17
C VAL A 169 5.96 -13.06 1.34
N VAL A 170 5.15 -14.03 0.92
CA VAL A 170 3.81 -13.79 0.41
C VAL A 170 2.83 -14.25 1.47
N TYR A 171 2.01 -13.33 1.97
CA TYR A 171 0.98 -13.60 2.97
C TYR A 171 -0.32 -12.89 2.59
N GLU A 172 -1.44 -13.60 2.64
CA GLU A 172 -2.78 -13.10 2.25
C GLU A 172 -2.80 -12.41 0.87
N GLY A 173 -2.04 -12.96 -0.08
CA GLY A 173 -1.94 -12.42 -1.45
C GLY A 173 -1.19 -11.09 -1.55
N SER A 174 -0.48 -10.67 -0.49
CA SER A 174 0.40 -9.52 -0.47
C SER A 174 1.87 -9.95 -0.36
N VAL A 175 2.74 -9.29 -1.13
CA VAL A 175 4.19 -9.56 -1.14
C VAL A 175 4.94 -8.61 -0.24
N TYR A 176 5.83 -9.17 0.58
CA TYR A 176 6.73 -8.49 1.50
C TYR A 176 8.17 -8.87 1.15
N PRO A 177 8.81 -8.13 0.22
CA PRO A 177 10.19 -8.39 -0.18
C PRO A 177 11.16 -8.05 0.96
N PHE A 178 12.21 -8.88 1.18
CA PHE A 178 13.23 -8.59 2.19
C PHE A 178 14.18 -7.46 1.79
N ARG A 179 14.33 -7.23 0.48
CA ARG A 179 15.12 -6.13 -0.07
C ARG A 179 14.30 -5.34 -1.08
N THR A 180 14.04 -4.09 -0.78
CA THR A 180 13.46 -3.13 -1.73
C THR A 180 13.98 -1.73 -1.40
N PHE A 181 13.94 -0.82 -2.38
CA PHE A 181 14.45 0.55 -2.25
C PHE A 181 13.93 1.33 -1.03
N LEU A 182 12.72 1.02 -0.54
CA LEU A 182 12.07 1.74 0.57
C LEU A 182 11.83 0.89 1.82
N VAL A 183 12.18 -0.40 1.78
CA VAL A 183 11.87 -1.35 2.85
C VAL A 183 13.12 -2.13 3.19
N TRP A 184 13.50 -2.07 4.46
CA TRP A 184 14.58 -2.88 5.03
C TRP A 184 13.99 -3.89 5.99
N TRP A 185 14.37 -5.14 5.80
CA TRP A 185 14.04 -6.21 6.72
C TRP A 185 15.12 -6.33 7.80
N HIS A 186 14.70 -6.57 9.05
CA HIS A 186 15.59 -6.63 10.21
C HIS A 186 15.75 -8.03 10.79
N GLY A 187 14.86 -8.96 10.46
CA GLY A 187 14.89 -10.31 11.00
C GLY A 187 13.50 -10.94 11.10
N VAL A 188 13.51 -12.20 11.50
CA VAL A 188 12.30 -12.95 11.84
C VAL A 188 12.43 -13.47 13.26
N THR A 189 11.34 -13.37 14.03
CA THR A 189 11.27 -13.92 15.38
C THR A 189 10.10 -14.89 15.49
N LEU A 190 10.29 -15.99 16.23
CA LEU A 190 9.20 -16.90 16.56
C LEU A 190 8.53 -16.40 17.84
N ARG A 191 7.26 -16.02 17.74
CA ARG A 191 6.40 -15.77 18.89
C ARG A 191 5.76 -17.11 19.28
N GLU A 192 6.10 -17.62 20.45
CA GLU A 192 5.53 -18.85 20.98
C GLU A 192 4.01 -18.74 21.21
N ALA A 193 3.32 -19.87 21.13
CA ALA A 193 1.90 -19.95 21.43
C ALA A 193 1.66 -19.53 22.89
N GLY A 194 0.82 -18.51 23.08
CA GLY A 194 0.51 -17.97 24.40
C GLY A 194 -0.99 -17.91 24.65
N ARG A 195 -1.40 -17.38 25.80
CA ARG A 195 -2.83 -17.14 26.15
C ARG A 195 -3.60 -16.28 25.14
N LYS A 196 -2.92 -15.58 24.22
CA LYS A 196 -3.49 -14.63 23.25
C LYS A 196 -3.50 -15.11 21.79
N GLY A 197 -3.08 -16.34 21.50
CA GLY A 197 -3.15 -16.88 20.13
C GLY A 197 -2.13 -17.98 19.81
N PRO A 198 -2.22 -18.57 18.61
CA PRO A 198 -1.28 -19.59 18.13
C PRO A 198 0.13 -19.01 17.95
N ALA A 199 1.12 -19.89 17.84
CA ALA A 199 2.49 -19.50 17.50
C ALA A 199 2.51 -18.72 16.17
N ALA A 200 3.40 -17.74 16.04
CA ALA A 200 3.46 -16.90 14.84
C ALA A 200 4.90 -16.49 14.51
N LEU A 201 5.25 -16.45 13.23
CA LEU A 201 6.46 -15.82 12.73
C LEU A 201 6.22 -14.32 12.59
N VAL A 202 7.03 -13.51 13.26
CA VAL A 202 6.97 -12.06 13.19
C VAL A 202 8.16 -11.57 12.38
N PHE A 203 7.88 -11.11 11.16
CA PHE A 203 8.87 -10.49 10.28
C PHE A 203 8.89 -8.99 10.52
N SER A 204 10.01 -8.47 11.01
CA SER A 204 10.15 -7.05 11.33
C SER A 204 10.80 -6.30 10.18
N PHE A 205 10.13 -5.23 9.76
CA PHE A 205 10.55 -4.37 8.66
C PHE A 205 10.60 -2.92 9.13
N THR A 206 11.41 -2.11 8.45
CA THR A 206 11.33 -0.66 8.50
C THR A 206 11.03 -0.10 7.13
N GLN A 207 10.09 0.84 7.09
CA GLN A 207 9.75 1.58 5.88
C GLN A 207 10.13 3.05 6.03
N LEU A 208 10.67 3.62 4.96
CA LEU A 208 10.85 5.08 4.89
C LEU A 208 9.48 5.75 4.72
N ALA A 209 9.00 6.42 5.77
CA ALA A 209 7.72 7.12 5.82
C ALA A 209 7.92 8.65 5.82
N GLY A 210 8.64 9.16 4.82
CA GLY A 210 8.93 10.59 4.65
C GLY A 210 10.42 10.93 4.70
N ARG A 211 10.75 12.22 4.76
CA ARG A 211 12.14 12.70 4.57
C ARG A 211 13.11 12.22 5.68
N PHE A 212 12.61 11.89 6.88
CA PHE A 212 13.42 11.43 8.03
C PHE A 212 12.69 10.48 9.01
N VAL A 213 11.49 10.00 8.68
CA VAL A 213 10.73 9.13 9.60
C VAL A 213 10.83 7.69 9.12
N ILE A 214 11.53 6.87 9.89
CA ILE A 214 11.57 5.42 9.69
C ILE A 214 10.47 4.82 10.57
N GLN A 215 9.50 4.15 9.96
CA GLN A 215 8.42 3.52 10.70
C GLN A 215 8.61 2.00 10.70
N PRO A 216 8.82 1.37 11.88
CA PRO A 216 8.82 -0.08 11.96
C PRO A 216 7.41 -0.61 11.73
N PHE A 217 7.31 -1.74 11.04
CA PHE A 217 6.07 -2.51 10.92
C PHE A 217 6.40 -4.00 10.95
N ASP A 218 5.50 -4.77 11.55
CA ASP A 218 5.65 -6.21 11.68
C ASP A 218 4.61 -6.91 10.81
N VAL A 219 5.03 -7.98 10.13
CA VAL A 219 4.14 -8.91 9.43
C VAL A 219 4.08 -10.18 10.25
N VAL A 220 2.88 -10.51 10.75
CA VAL A 220 2.65 -11.65 11.63
C VAL A 220 2.04 -12.79 10.83
N VAL A 221 2.82 -13.82 10.56
CA VAL A 221 2.37 -15.03 9.85
C VAL A 221 2.09 -16.12 10.88
N PRO A 222 0.84 -16.55 11.07
CA PRO A 222 0.50 -17.60 12.04
C PRO A 222 1.10 -18.94 11.63
N VAL A 223 1.66 -19.69 12.58
CA VAL A 223 2.20 -21.03 12.31
C VAL A 223 1.06 -22.05 12.43
N PRO A 224 0.83 -22.91 11.41
CA PRO A 224 -0.13 -24.01 11.53
C PRO A 224 0.24 -24.99 12.65
N ALA A 225 -0.76 -25.63 13.25
CA ALA A 225 -0.53 -26.65 14.26
C ALA A 225 0.31 -27.81 13.68
N GLY A 226 1.40 -28.18 14.37
CA GLY A 226 2.32 -29.23 13.93
C GLY A 226 3.47 -28.76 13.04
N GLU A 227 3.49 -27.50 12.61
CA GLU A 227 4.54 -26.90 11.75
C GLU A 227 5.57 -26.07 12.54
N GLU A 228 5.59 -26.19 13.87
CA GLU A 228 6.47 -25.41 14.75
C GLU A 228 7.96 -25.69 14.52
N GLU A 229 8.31 -26.94 14.19
CA GLU A 229 9.68 -27.32 13.87
C GLU A 229 10.16 -26.69 12.55
N THR A 230 9.26 -26.65 11.54
CA THR A 230 9.49 -25.97 10.26
C THR A 230 9.65 -24.47 10.47
N ALA A 231 8.81 -23.85 11.31
CA ALA A 231 8.95 -22.44 11.68
C ALA A 231 10.30 -22.15 12.37
N GLY A 232 10.75 -23.03 13.25
CA GLY A 232 12.08 -22.93 13.87
C GLY A 232 13.24 -23.10 12.88
N ARG A 233 13.04 -23.80 11.76
CA ARG A 233 14.01 -23.87 10.65
C ARG A 233 14.08 -22.55 9.90
N VAL A 234 12.93 -21.94 9.59
CA VAL A 234 12.85 -20.62 8.94
C VAL A 234 13.59 -19.56 9.75
N VAL A 235 13.38 -19.52 11.07
CA VAL A 235 14.09 -18.57 11.94
C VAL A 235 15.60 -18.83 11.98
N ARG A 236 16.06 -20.08 11.86
CA ARG A 236 17.49 -20.36 11.79
C ARG A 236 18.12 -19.98 10.44
N GLU A 237 17.40 -20.17 9.35
CA GLU A 237 17.89 -19.82 8.01
C GLU A 237 17.83 -18.31 7.72
N LEU A 238 16.84 -17.61 8.30
CA LEU A 238 16.63 -16.17 8.09
C LEU A 238 16.96 -15.33 9.33
N GLY A 239 17.45 -15.89 10.42
CA GLY A 239 17.70 -15.16 11.67
C GLY A 239 19.11 -14.55 11.79
N SER A 240 19.93 -14.64 10.73
CA SER A 240 21.32 -14.19 10.71
C SER A 240 21.51 -12.79 10.17
#